data_AF-A0A9P7JEA8-F1
#
_entry.id   AF-A0A9P7JEA8-F1
#
_cell.length_a   1.000
_cell.length_b   1.000
_cell.length_c   1.000
_cell.angle_alpha   90.00
_cell.angle_beta   90.00
_cell.angle_gamma   90.00
#
_symmetry.space_group_name_H-M   'P 1'
#
loop_
_entity.id
_entity.type
_entity.pdbx_description
1 polymer ?
#
loop_
_entity_poly.entity_id
_entity_poly.type
_entity_poly.pdbx_seq_one_letter_code
_entity_poly.pdbx_strand_id
1 'polypeptide(L)'
;MLANGLYCGCLPEQFRDLMWVEEKVCAIYCITAHVTHLFQSTDPSQPKVFHGNTCTHDMNVMSTVTILPCTPSDINGFISVVFIGPNKFDPKCMGSLFQVQKEKIWAFLNWLKFHNHLYVDLPLDSSIMDIYPVDGLLPGLHLCVV
;
A
#
# COMPACT_ATOMS: atom_id res chain seq x y z
N MET A 1 -6.27 -11.01 -11.54
CA MET A 1 -4.84 -11.30 -11.28
C MET A 1 -4.11 -9.99 -11.39
N LEU A 2 -3.58 -9.44 -10.29
CA LEU A 2 -2.69 -8.27 -10.37
C LEU A 2 -1.37 -8.69 -11.00
N ALA A 3 -0.82 -7.85 -11.87
CA ALA A 3 0.27 -8.17 -12.79
C ALA A 3 1.65 -8.37 -12.14
N ASN A 4 1.72 -8.52 -10.82
CA ASN A 4 2.96 -8.41 -10.05
C ASN A 4 3.54 -9.76 -9.58
N GLY A 5 2.97 -10.89 -9.99
CA GLY A 5 3.55 -12.22 -9.73
C GLY A 5 3.65 -12.66 -8.26
N LEU A 6 3.17 -11.86 -7.31
CA LEU A 6 3.06 -12.24 -5.90
C LEU A 6 1.81 -13.11 -5.74
N TYR A 7 2.05 -14.40 -5.51
CA TYR A 7 1.02 -15.43 -5.50
C TYR A 7 0.20 -15.35 -4.20
N CYS A 8 -0.73 -14.40 -4.10
CA CYS A 8 -1.92 -14.62 -3.28
C CYS A 8 -2.68 -15.77 -3.96
N GLY A 9 -2.98 -16.85 -3.22
CA GLY A 9 -3.79 -17.95 -3.75
C GLY A 9 -5.18 -17.50 -4.21
N CYS A 10 -6.11 -18.43 -4.39
CA CYS A 10 -7.50 -18.08 -4.70
C CYS A 10 -8.13 -17.30 -3.54
N LEU A 11 -8.05 -15.97 -3.58
CA LEU A 11 -8.74 -15.09 -2.64
C LEU A 11 -10.26 -15.15 -2.89
N PRO A 12 -11.07 -15.11 -1.82
CA PRO A 12 -12.52 -14.90 -1.92
C PRO A 12 -12.86 -13.68 -2.77
N GLU A 13 -14.02 -13.67 -3.41
CA GLU A 13 -14.40 -12.58 -4.33
C GLU A 13 -14.36 -11.19 -3.68
N GLN A 14 -14.71 -11.10 -2.40
CA GLN A 14 -14.69 -9.87 -1.60
C GLN A 14 -13.29 -9.25 -1.38
N PHE A 15 -12.21 -9.99 -1.68
CA PHE A 15 -10.83 -9.52 -1.54
C PHE A 15 -10.08 -9.49 -2.88
N ARG A 16 -10.76 -9.67 -4.02
CA ARG A 16 -10.09 -9.66 -5.35
C ARG A 16 -9.63 -8.28 -5.79
N ASP A 17 -10.25 -7.25 -5.24
CA ASP A 17 -9.98 -5.84 -5.46
C ASP A 17 -9.22 -5.23 -4.26
N LEU A 18 -8.52 -6.05 -3.48
CA LEU A 18 -7.61 -5.55 -2.44
C LEU A 18 -6.50 -4.72 -3.11
N MET A 19 -6.26 -3.54 -2.56
CA MET A 19 -5.21 -2.65 -3.02
C MET A 19 -3.85 -3.14 -2.51
N TRP A 20 -2.79 -2.96 -3.28
CA TRP A 20 -1.46 -3.41 -2.87
C TRP A 20 -1.00 -2.79 -1.53
N VAL A 21 -1.44 -1.56 -1.20
CA VAL A 21 -1.19 -0.95 0.10
C VAL A 21 -1.90 -1.70 1.21
N GLU A 22 -3.16 -2.11 1.01
CA GLU A 22 -3.92 -2.91 1.99
C GLU A 22 -3.27 -4.28 2.20
N GLU A 23 -2.74 -4.89 1.14
CA GLU A 23 -1.96 -6.14 1.25
C GLU A 23 -0.72 -5.93 2.10
N LYS A 24 0.00 -4.81 1.90
CA LYS A 24 1.18 -4.44 2.67
C LYS A 24 0.86 -4.19 4.14
N VAL A 25 -0.26 -3.53 4.44
CA VAL A 25 -0.74 -3.33 5.81
C VAL A 25 -0.94 -4.68 6.53
N CYS A 26 -1.29 -5.73 5.80
CA CYS A 26 -1.52 -7.07 6.33
C CYS A 26 -0.31 -8.01 6.22
N ALA A 27 0.84 -7.56 5.72
CA ALA A 27 1.99 -8.43 5.47
C ALA A 27 2.80 -8.70 6.75
N ILE A 28 3.08 -9.98 7.03
CA ILE A 28 3.99 -10.39 8.13
C ILE A 28 5.44 -10.04 7.79
N TYR A 29 5.79 -10.21 6.52
CA TYR A 29 7.14 -10.01 6.00
C TYR A 29 7.10 -8.92 4.94
N CYS A 30 7.56 -7.71 5.31
CA CYS A 30 7.72 -6.64 4.35
C CYS A 30 9.16 -6.65 3.82
N ILE A 31 9.37 -7.34 2.70
CA ILE A 31 10.69 -7.51 2.06
C ILE A 31 10.92 -6.58 0.87
N THR A 32 9.94 -5.74 0.51
CA THR A 32 10.05 -4.92 -0.70
C THR A 32 9.74 -3.44 -0.48
N ALA A 33 10.64 -2.58 -0.94
CA ALA A 33 10.45 -1.15 -1.11
C ALA A 33 9.79 -0.84 -2.45
N HIS A 34 8.89 0.13 -2.47
CA HIS A 34 8.19 0.60 -3.66
C HIS A 34 8.60 2.04 -3.95
N VAL A 35 9.21 2.24 -5.12
CA VAL A 35 9.59 3.56 -5.63
C VAL A 35 8.66 3.92 -6.79
N THR A 36 7.77 4.88 -6.57
CA THR A 36 6.82 5.34 -7.59
C THR A 36 7.31 6.66 -8.17
N HIS A 37 7.72 6.64 -9.43
CA HIS A 37 8.00 7.86 -10.18
C HIS A 37 6.70 8.40 -10.75
N LEU A 38 6.29 9.60 -10.34
CA LEU A 38 5.15 10.33 -10.89
C LEU A 38 5.67 11.48 -11.76
N PHE A 39 5.33 11.45 -13.04
CA PHE A 39 5.66 12.49 -13.99
C PHE A 39 4.43 13.33 -14.29
N GLN A 40 4.61 14.65 -14.26
CA GLN A 40 3.63 15.60 -14.77
C GLN A 40 4.09 16.13 -16.13
N SER A 41 3.36 15.78 -17.19
CA SER A 41 3.62 16.33 -18.52
C SER A 41 2.98 17.71 -18.66
N THR A 42 3.73 18.66 -19.24
CA THR A 42 3.22 19.98 -19.63
C THR A 42 2.71 20.02 -21.06
N ASP A 43 2.88 18.93 -21.82
CA ASP A 43 2.52 18.87 -23.23
C ASP A 43 1.02 18.61 -23.41
N PRO A 44 0.25 19.57 -23.96
CA PRO A 44 -1.19 19.43 -24.17
C PRO A 44 -1.54 18.34 -25.21
N SER A 45 -0.56 17.83 -25.97
CA SER A 45 -0.75 16.70 -26.89
C SER A 45 -0.74 15.33 -26.19
N GLN A 46 -0.29 15.25 -24.94
CA GLN A 46 -0.34 14.01 -24.16
C GLN A 46 -1.66 13.88 -23.40
N PRO A 47 -2.48 12.84 -23.66
CA PRO A 47 -3.79 12.68 -23.02
C PRO A 47 -3.71 12.35 -21.52
N LYS A 48 -2.52 12.00 -21.01
CA LYS A 48 -2.27 11.76 -19.58
C LYS A 48 -1.35 12.84 -19.03
N VAL A 49 -1.94 13.85 -18.40
CA VAL A 49 -1.22 14.95 -17.71
C VAL A 49 -0.34 14.42 -16.58
N PHE A 50 -0.73 13.29 -15.98
CA PHE A 50 0.06 12.53 -15.01
C PHE A 50 0.24 11.08 -15.47
N HIS A 51 1.48 10.62 -15.51
CA HIS A 51 1.81 9.21 -15.71
C HIS A 51 2.88 8.78 -14.70
N GLY A 52 2.86 7.53 -14.25
CA GLY A 52 3.85 7.07 -13.31
C GLY A 52 4.18 5.60 -13.41
N ASN A 53 5.39 5.27 -13.02
CA ASN A 53 5.93 3.91 -13.01
C ASN A 53 6.33 3.57 -11.58
N THR A 54 5.95 2.39 -11.10
CA THR A 54 6.38 1.88 -9.79
C THR A 54 7.41 0.77 -9.99
N CYS A 55 8.58 0.95 -9.39
CA CYS A 55 9.63 -0.05 -9.28
C CYS A 55 9.60 -0.66 -7.88
N THR A 56 9.61 -1.98 -7.80
CA THR A 56 9.66 -2.71 -6.53
C THR A 56 11.06 -3.30 -6.35
N HIS A 57 11.71 -2.99 -5.24
CA HIS A 57 13.06 -3.46 -4.92
C HIS A 57 13.04 -4.32 -3.66
N ASP A 58 13.75 -5.45 -3.67
CA ASP A 58 13.96 -6.23 -2.46
C ASP A 58 14.81 -5.43 -1.47
N MET A 59 14.32 -5.28 -0.25
CA MET A 59 15.07 -4.74 0.87
C MET A 59 15.88 -5.86 1.51
N ASN A 60 17.18 -5.63 1.72
CA ASN A 60 18.06 -6.53 2.47
C ASN A 60 17.71 -6.59 3.98
N VAL A 61 16.66 -5.87 4.41
CA VAL A 61 16.15 -5.87 5.78
C VAL A 61 14.75 -6.49 5.74
N MET A 62 14.64 -7.73 6.21
CA MET A 62 13.35 -8.36 6.47
C MET A 62 12.83 -7.83 7.81
N SER A 63 11.88 -6.91 7.79
CA SER A 63 11.12 -6.57 8.99
C SER A 63 10.04 -7.62 9.18
N THR A 64 10.23 -8.50 10.17
CA THR A 64 9.18 -9.40 10.66
C THR A 64 8.29 -8.62 11.61
N VAL A 65 7.03 -8.50 11.25
CA VAL A 65 6.04 -7.78 12.04
C VAL A 65 5.53 -8.69 13.17
N THR A 66 5.53 -8.18 14.40
CA THR A 66 5.05 -8.91 15.58
C THR A 66 3.61 -8.57 15.95
N ILE A 67 3.05 -7.48 15.42
CA ILE A 67 1.68 -7.00 15.66
C ILE A 67 1.09 -6.49 14.35
N LEU A 68 -0.11 -6.95 13.99
CA LEU A 68 -0.83 -6.46 12.81
C LEU A 68 -2.07 -5.65 13.22
N PRO A 69 -2.57 -4.75 12.36
CA PRO A 69 -2.01 -4.31 11.09
C PRO A 69 -0.70 -3.54 11.27
N CYS A 70 0.11 -3.45 10.21
CA CYS A 70 1.25 -2.52 10.20
C CYS A 70 0.73 -1.08 10.34
N THR A 71 1.48 -0.20 11.01
CA THR A 71 1.09 1.20 11.12
C THR A 71 1.31 1.94 9.79
N PRO A 72 0.61 3.06 9.53
CA PRO A 72 0.87 3.85 8.34
C PRO A 72 2.34 4.30 8.23
N SER A 73 2.98 4.58 9.37
CA SER A 73 4.40 4.93 9.44
C SER A 73 5.31 3.80 8.98
N ASP A 74 5.02 2.56 9.38
CA ASP A 74 5.77 1.38 8.93
C ASP A 74 5.65 1.25 7.41
N ILE A 75 4.43 1.36 6.88
CA ILE A 75 4.17 1.25 5.43
C ILE A 75 4.86 2.37 4.66
N ASN A 76 4.80 3.61 5.15
CA ASN A 76 5.48 4.76 4.55
C ASN A 76 7.00 4.57 4.48
N GLY A 77 7.60 3.84 5.43
CA GLY A 77 9.02 3.48 5.39
C GLY A 77 9.42 2.61 4.19
N PHE A 78 8.46 1.91 3.59
CA PHE A 78 8.65 1.10 2.39
C PHE A 78 8.24 1.82 1.10
N ILE A 79 7.73 3.05 1.17
CA ILE A 79 7.21 3.79 0.03
C ILE A 79 8.06 5.04 -0.20
N SER A 80 8.58 5.19 -1.41
CA SER A 80 9.17 6.42 -1.90
C SER A 80 8.43 6.87 -3.15
N VAL A 81 7.98 8.12 -3.19
CA VAL A 81 7.31 8.69 -4.36
C VAL A 81 8.21 9.79 -4.89
N VAL A 82 8.72 9.65 -6.11
CA VAL A 82 9.56 10.65 -6.75
C VAL A 82 8.68 11.46 -7.69
N PHE A 83 8.49 12.75 -7.41
CA PHE A 83 7.67 13.60 -8.25
C PHE A 83 8.54 14.42 -9.21
N ILE A 84 8.26 14.30 -10.52
CA ILE A 84 9.00 14.98 -11.58
C ILE A 84 8.00 15.84 -12.36
N GLY A 85 7.99 17.14 -12.07
CA GLY A 85 7.10 18.09 -12.72
C GLY A 85 7.44 19.54 -12.40
N PRO A 86 6.87 20.49 -13.14
CA PRO A 86 7.17 21.92 -12.99
C PRO A 86 6.49 22.57 -11.76
N ASN A 87 5.47 21.92 -11.19
CA ASN A 87 4.64 22.46 -10.11
C ASN A 87 4.94 21.78 -8.77
N LYS A 88 4.40 22.32 -7.66
CA LYS A 88 4.35 21.56 -6.41
C LYS A 88 3.43 20.35 -6.56
N PHE A 89 3.84 19.23 -6.00
CA PHE A 89 3.06 18.01 -6.00
C PHE A 89 1.70 18.20 -5.31
N ASP A 90 0.60 17.86 -5.99
CA ASP A 90 -0.74 17.77 -5.39
C ASP A 90 -1.02 16.31 -5.01
N PRO A 91 -1.23 15.98 -3.71
CA PRO A 91 -1.58 14.64 -3.26
C PRO A 91 -2.83 14.05 -3.95
N LYS A 92 -3.73 14.89 -4.46
CA LYS A 92 -4.90 14.43 -5.23
C LYS A 92 -4.51 13.74 -6.53
N CYS A 93 -3.32 14.03 -7.06
CA CYS A 93 -2.79 13.40 -8.28
C CYS A 93 -2.25 12.00 -8.06
N MET A 94 -2.10 11.53 -6.81
CA MET A 94 -1.65 10.16 -6.51
C MET A 94 -2.69 9.08 -6.87
N GLY A 95 -3.90 9.51 -7.25
CA GLY A 95 -4.97 8.64 -7.75
C GLY A 95 -5.43 7.65 -6.71
N SER A 96 -6.04 6.55 -7.17
CA SER A 96 -6.47 5.48 -6.28
C SER A 96 -5.30 4.64 -5.77
N LEU A 97 -4.11 4.68 -6.38
CA LEU A 97 -3.02 3.73 -6.13
C LEU A 97 -2.65 3.53 -4.65
N PHE A 98 -2.78 4.55 -3.82
CA PHE A 98 -2.44 4.51 -2.39
C PHE A 98 -3.66 4.62 -1.47
N GLN A 99 -4.84 4.30 -1.99
CA GLN A 99 -6.06 4.25 -1.19
C GLN A 99 -6.09 3.01 -0.30
N VAL A 100 -6.67 3.19 0.88
CA VAL A 100 -6.84 2.19 1.91
C VAL A 100 -8.26 2.25 2.45
N GLN A 101 -8.87 1.09 2.67
CA GLN A 101 -10.17 0.95 3.30
C GLN A 101 -10.04 0.19 4.62
N LYS A 102 -10.28 0.90 5.74
CA LYS A 102 -10.14 0.35 7.10
C LYS A 102 -10.93 -0.95 7.27
N GLU A 103 -12.18 -0.96 6.84
CA GLU A 103 -13.07 -2.11 7.02
C GLU A 103 -12.56 -3.35 6.27
N LYS A 104 -12.01 -3.13 5.08
CA LYS A 104 -11.48 -4.19 4.22
C LYS A 104 -10.19 -4.79 4.78
N ILE A 105 -9.27 -3.94 5.24
CA ILE A 105 -8.05 -4.37 5.95
C ILE A 105 -8.42 -5.25 7.14
N TRP A 106 -9.36 -4.82 7.97
CA TRP A 106 -9.75 -5.57 9.15
C TRP A 106 -10.42 -6.90 8.81
N ALA A 107 -11.34 -6.90 7.83
CA ALA A 107 -11.97 -8.12 7.35
C ALA A 107 -10.96 -9.11 6.78
N PHE A 108 -9.96 -8.62 6.05
CA PHE A 108 -8.92 -9.44 5.46
C PHE A 108 -7.99 -10.04 6.52
N LEU A 109 -7.56 -9.26 7.52
CA LEU A 109 -6.77 -9.78 8.65
C LEU A 109 -7.50 -10.88 9.41
N ASN A 110 -8.78 -10.68 9.72
CA ASN A 110 -9.59 -11.71 10.36
C ASN A 110 -9.69 -12.96 9.49
N TRP A 111 -9.95 -12.81 8.19
CA TRP A 111 -9.97 -13.94 7.26
C TRP A 111 -8.63 -14.70 7.25
N LEU A 112 -7.50 -13.99 7.24
CA LEU A 112 -6.16 -14.58 7.30
C LEU A 112 -5.94 -15.39 8.59
N LYS A 113 -6.41 -14.91 9.76
CA LYS A 113 -6.29 -15.70 11.01
C LYS A 113 -6.97 -17.06 10.93
N PHE A 114 -8.07 -17.17 10.19
CA PHE A 114 -8.79 -18.44 10.03
C PHE A 114 -8.22 -19.34 8.92
N HIS A 115 -7.60 -18.77 7.89
CA HIS A 115 -7.22 -19.50 6.68
C HIS A 115 -5.71 -19.65 6.48
N ASN A 116 -4.89 -18.94 7.24
CA ASN A 116 -3.44 -18.97 7.12
C ASN A 116 -2.79 -19.19 8.50
N HIS A 117 -2.11 -20.32 8.65
CA HIS A 117 -1.42 -20.72 9.88
C HIS A 117 -0.40 -19.69 10.38
N LEU A 118 0.20 -18.91 9.48
CA LEU A 118 1.15 -17.85 9.86
C LEU A 118 0.47 -16.70 10.63
N TYR A 119 -0.84 -16.55 10.50
CA TYR A 119 -1.62 -15.46 11.09
C TYR A 119 -2.42 -15.86 12.33
N VAL A 120 -2.53 -17.17 12.63
CA VAL A 120 -3.37 -17.69 13.72
C VAL A 120 -3.00 -17.04 15.06
N ASP A 121 -1.72 -17.02 15.38
CA ASP A 121 -1.19 -16.54 16.67
C ASP A 121 -0.78 -15.07 16.64
N LEU A 122 -0.91 -14.38 15.49
CA LEU A 122 -0.53 -12.98 15.40
C LEU A 122 -1.56 -12.08 16.11
N PRO A 123 -1.12 -11.21 17.03
CA PRO A 123 -2.01 -10.27 17.68
C PRO A 123 -2.49 -9.23 16.68
N LEU A 124 -3.80 -8.95 16.72
CA LEU A 124 -4.42 -7.86 15.97
C LEU A 124 -4.70 -6.70 16.92
N ASP A 125 -4.13 -5.54 16.63
CA ASP A 125 -4.33 -4.32 17.41
C ASP A 125 -5.36 -3.41 16.71
N SER A 126 -6.53 -3.29 17.31
CA SER A 126 -7.60 -2.42 16.81
C SER A 126 -7.25 -0.93 16.93
N SER A 127 -6.38 -0.54 17.87
CA SER A 127 -5.99 0.86 18.03
C SER A 127 -5.19 1.38 16.83
N ILE A 128 -4.45 0.50 16.16
CA ILE A 128 -3.75 0.83 14.90
C ILE A 128 -4.78 1.12 13.78
N MET A 129 -5.93 0.42 13.78
CA MET A 129 -6.99 0.68 12.81
C MET A 129 -7.62 2.06 12.97
N ASP A 130 -7.53 2.68 14.13
CA ASP A 130 -8.07 4.04 14.36
C ASP A 130 -7.22 5.13 13.71
N ILE A 131 -6.00 4.79 13.29
CA ILE A 131 -5.11 5.68 12.54
C ILE A 131 -5.49 5.69 11.05
N TYR A 132 -6.08 4.61 10.53
CA TYR A 132 -6.47 4.50 9.13
C TYR A 132 -7.81 5.20 8.85
N PRO A 133 -7.96 5.87 7.69
CA PRO A 133 -9.23 6.43 7.28
C PRO A 133 -10.23 5.31 6.94
N VAL A 134 -11.52 5.59 7.06
CA VAL A 134 -12.58 4.66 6.64
C VAL A 134 -12.41 4.27 5.17
N ASP A 135 -12.24 5.29 4.32
CA ASP A 135 -11.83 5.19 2.93
C ASP A 135 -11.04 6.46 2.59
N GLY A 136 -9.82 6.31 2.08
CA GLY A 136 -8.97 7.46 1.77
C GLY A 136 -7.52 7.11 1.47
N LEU A 137 -6.68 8.13 1.29
CA LEU A 137 -5.25 7.97 1.07
C LEU A 137 -4.54 7.48 2.35
N LEU A 138 -3.49 6.68 2.16
CA LEU A 138 -2.59 6.28 3.23
C LEU A 138 -2.10 7.50 4.04
N PRO A 139 -2.30 7.53 5.37
CA PRO A 139 -1.83 8.63 6.20
C PRO A 139 -0.31 8.81 6.12
N GLY A 140 0.16 10.07 6.04
CA GLY A 140 1.59 10.39 6.02
C GLY A 140 2.27 10.25 4.64
N LEU A 141 1.57 9.77 3.62
CA LEU A 141 2.11 9.55 2.28
C LEU A 141 2.73 10.80 1.62
N HIS A 142 2.25 12.00 1.95
CA HIS A 142 2.83 13.26 1.48
C HIS A 142 4.28 13.48 1.95
N LEU A 143 4.70 12.82 3.04
CA LEU A 143 6.07 12.85 3.54
C LEU A 143 7.00 11.90 2.76
N CYS A 144 6.44 10.95 2.02
CA CYS A 144 7.19 10.04 1.16
C CYS A 144 7.54 10.64 -0.20
N VAL A 145 7.04 11.85 -0.50
CA VAL A 145 7.25 12.52 -1.78
C VAL A 145 8.58 13.29 -1.75
N VAL A 146 9.48 12.92 -2.66
CA VAL A 146 10.79 13.55 -2.88
C VAL A 146 10.82 14.29 -4.21
#